data_AF-A0A0N4XTG1-F1
#
_entry.id   AF-A0A0N4XTG1-F1
#
_cell.length_a   1.000
_cell.length_b   1.000
_cell.length_c   1.000
_cell.angle_alpha   90.00
_cell.angle_beta   90.00
_cell.angle_gamma   90.00
#
_symmetry.space_group_name_H-M   'P 1'
#
loop_
_entity.id
_entity.type
_entity.pdbx_description
1 polymer ?
#
loop_
_entity_poly.entity_id
_entity_poly.type
_entity_poly.pdbx_seq_one_letter_code
_entity_poly.pdbx_strand_id
1 'polypeptide(L)'
;LSLSDFSSGVIDNSEGLLKCVTSLYKSSELSDVVFVVGDERIHAHRLFLAARSEYFRSMLYGGLKESIEDEVVLSGTDPAAFTALLRYLYTGRLSIRRVEHKELVDILCLAHEYQLQCIQDDLVAYFKRTLNSRNFFLTLNTAMMLSIDDLIERCLKFADYNCHDVLNSQVGHLKS
;
A
#
# COMPACT_ATOMS: atom_id res chain seq x y z
N LEU A 1 20.65 9.27 -21.79
CA LEU A 1 19.92 9.57 -23.05
C LEU A 1 20.29 8.49 -24.04
N SER A 2 19.48 7.43 -24.14
CA SER A 2 19.66 6.40 -25.16
C SER A 2 19.21 6.94 -26.52
N LEU A 3 19.88 6.49 -27.59
CA LEU A 3 19.66 6.91 -28.98
C LEU A 3 18.24 6.61 -29.53
N SER A 4 17.35 6.01 -28.75
CA SER A 4 15.98 5.64 -29.10
C SER A 4 15.00 6.83 -29.22
N ASP A 5 15.27 7.94 -28.53
CA ASP A 5 14.23 8.95 -28.25
C ASP A 5 13.98 9.95 -29.38
N PHE A 6 14.98 10.20 -30.25
CA PHE A 6 14.85 11.19 -31.34
C PHE A 6 13.90 10.76 -32.47
N SER A 7 13.48 9.50 -32.52
CA SER A 7 12.54 9.00 -33.54
C SER A 7 11.09 9.46 -33.32
N SER A 8 10.76 9.88 -32.09
CA SER A 8 9.41 10.31 -31.69
C SER A 8 9.16 11.82 -31.82
N GLY A 9 10.21 12.63 -32.02
CA GLY A 9 10.14 14.09 -31.91
C GLY A 9 9.90 14.61 -30.49
N VAL A 10 9.95 13.75 -29.47
CA VAL A 10 9.73 14.10 -28.05
C VAL A 10 11.06 14.16 -27.31
N ILE A 11 11.26 15.22 -26.53
CA ILE A 11 12.33 15.31 -25.52
C ILE A 11 11.73 14.82 -24.19
N ASP A 12 12.07 13.60 -23.79
CA ASP A 12 11.56 12.98 -22.55
C ASP A 12 12.49 13.24 -21.36
N ASN A 13 12.01 14.00 -20.38
CA ASN A 13 12.66 14.20 -19.07
C ASN A 13 11.77 13.74 -17.90
N SER A 14 10.86 12.80 -18.16
CA SER A 14 9.95 12.25 -17.15
C SER A 14 10.69 11.63 -15.97
N GLU A 15 11.83 10.98 -16.19
CA GLU A 15 12.66 10.44 -15.11
C GLU A 15 13.23 11.56 -14.22
N GLY A 16 13.61 12.69 -14.80
CA GLY A 16 14.07 13.88 -14.06
C GLY A 16 12.95 14.45 -13.18
N LEU A 17 11.75 14.60 -13.74
CA LEU A 17 10.56 15.01 -12.98
C LEU A 17 10.26 14.04 -11.82
N LEU A 18 10.29 12.74 -12.08
CA LEU A 18 10.05 11.72 -11.06
C LEU A 18 11.08 11.80 -9.93
N LYS A 19 12.35 12.07 -10.22
CA LYS A 19 13.39 12.28 -9.21
C LYS A 19 13.09 13.48 -8.33
N CYS A 20 12.71 14.62 -8.92
CA CYS A 20 12.34 15.83 -8.17
C CYS A 20 11.12 15.62 -7.27
N VAL A 21 10.07 14.95 -7.78
CA VAL A 21 8.88 14.66 -6.98
C VAL A 21 9.21 13.65 -5.87
N THR A 22 10.00 12.63 -6.17
CA THR A 22 10.43 11.63 -5.19
C THR A 22 11.24 12.25 -4.05
N SER A 23 12.06 13.29 -4.31
CA SER A 23 12.81 13.96 -3.24
C SER A 23 11.94 14.69 -2.21
N LEU A 24 10.67 14.97 -2.52
CA LEU A 24 9.71 15.55 -1.58
C LEU A 24 9.18 14.53 -0.55
N TYR A 25 9.37 13.23 -0.79
CA TYR A 25 8.91 12.19 0.13
C TYR A 25 9.55 12.35 1.53
N LYS A 26 8.71 12.55 2.56
CA LYS A 26 9.09 12.85 3.95
C LYS A 26 9.94 14.12 4.13
N SER A 27 10.08 14.96 3.11
CA SER A 27 10.69 16.28 3.25
C SER A 27 9.74 17.23 3.96
N SER A 28 10.27 18.07 4.85
CA SER A 28 9.51 19.18 5.44
C SER A 28 9.46 20.40 4.53
N GLU A 29 10.29 20.45 3.49
CA GLU A 29 10.29 21.52 2.49
C GLU A 29 8.96 21.51 1.73
N LEU A 30 8.22 22.64 1.74
CA LEU A 30 6.91 22.81 1.11
C LEU A 30 5.81 21.86 1.62
N SER A 31 6.06 21.16 2.74
CA SER A 31 5.05 20.34 3.40
C SER A 31 3.97 21.22 4.01
N ASP A 32 2.72 20.89 3.71
CA ASP A 32 1.50 21.58 4.16
C ASP A 32 0.55 20.64 4.92
N VAL A 33 1.03 19.44 5.30
CA VAL A 33 0.34 18.50 6.18
C VAL A 33 1.34 17.57 6.86
N VAL A 34 1.07 17.22 8.12
CA VAL A 34 1.81 16.23 8.90
C VAL A 34 0.87 15.11 9.33
N PHE A 35 1.19 13.87 8.96
CA PHE A 35 0.48 12.71 9.49
C PHE A 35 1.11 12.25 10.80
N VAL A 36 0.28 12.07 11.82
CA VAL A 36 0.68 11.49 13.10
C VAL A 36 0.19 10.05 13.14
N VAL A 37 1.12 9.09 13.10
CA VAL A 37 0.83 7.65 13.03
C VAL A 37 1.56 6.95 14.16
N GLY A 38 0.82 6.55 15.20
CA GLY A 38 1.44 6.16 16.47
C GLY A 38 2.28 7.33 17.03
N ASP A 39 3.57 7.06 17.26
CA ASP A 39 4.53 8.06 17.76
C ASP A 39 5.29 8.77 16.62
N GLU A 40 5.05 8.41 15.36
CA GLU A 40 5.73 9.00 14.21
C GLU A 40 4.99 10.22 13.66
N ARG A 41 5.77 11.28 13.33
CA ARG A 41 5.28 12.47 12.62
C ARG A 41 5.89 12.49 11.23
N ILE A 42 5.03 12.49 10.21
CA ILE A 42 5.42 12.30 8.81
C ILE A 42 4.95 13.50 7.98
N HIS A 43 5.91 14.31 7.54
CA HIS A 43 5.65 15.42 6.62
C HIS A 43 5.21 14.91 5.24
N ALA A 44 4.17 15.53 4.69
CA ALA A 44 3.62 15.24 3.38
C ALA A 44 3.05 16.50 2.70
N HIS A 45 2.50 16.32 1.50
CA HIS A 45 2.07 17.41 0.62
C HIS A 45 0.65 17.16 0.10
N ARG A 46 -0.31 17.99 0.49
CA ARG A 46 -1.74 17.79 0.24
C ARG A 46 -2.05 17.70 -1.23
N LEU A 47 -1.51 18.63 -2.03
CA LEU A 47 -1.71 18.67 -3.48
C LEU A 47 -1.33 17.34 -4.13
N PHE A 48 -0.19 16.79 -3.72
CA PHE A 48 0.33 15.58 -4.30
C PHE A 48 -0.52 14.35 -3.92
N LEU A 49 -0.89 14.22 -2.65
CA LEU A 49 -1.76 13.13 -2.20
C LEU A 49 -3.14 13.20 -2.86
N ALA A 50 -3.73 14.38 -2.94
CA ALA A 50 -5.02 14.61 -3.59
C ALA A 50 -4.96 14.36 -5.11
N ALA A 51 -3.83 14.61 -5.77
CA ALA A 51 -3.66 14.27 -7.19
C ALA A 51 -3.61 12.75 -7.42
N ARG A 52 -3.11 11.98 -6.44
CA ARG A 52 -2.88 10.54 -6.54
C ARG A 52 -4.03 9.69 -5.98
N SER A 53 -4.93 10.28 -5.18
CA SER A 53 -6.00 9.57 -4.51
C SER A 53 -7.21 10.47 -4.24
N GLU A 54 -8.38 10.02 -4.68
CA GLU A 54 -9.66 10.71 -4.41
C GLU A 54 -10.01 10.70 -2.92
N TYR A 55 -9.63 9.64 -2.20
CA TYR A 55 -9.77 9.58 -0.75
C TYR A 55 -8.99 10.71 -0.07
N PHE A 56 -7.69 10.83 -0.37
CA PHE A 56 -6.87 11.91 0.20
C PHE A 56 -7.35 13.29 -0.26
N ARG A 57 -7.85 13.42 -1.49
CA ARG A 57 -8.48 14.66 -1.97
C ARG A 57 -9.68 15.03 -1.10
N SER A 58 -10.57 14.08 -0.87
CA SER A 58 -11.76 14.27 -0.04
C SER A 58 -11.40 14.60 1.40
N MET A 59 -10.43 13.90 1.99
CA MET A 59 -9.99 14.14 3.36
C MET A 59 -9.35 15.53 3.53
N LEU A 60 -8.49 15.94 2.60
CA LEU A 60 -7.67 17.15 2.74
C LEU A 60 -8.32 18.42 2.17
N TYR A 61 -9.31 18.29 1.27
CA TYR A 61 -9.98 19.42 0.62
C TYR A 61 -11.51 19.37 0.75
N GLY A 62 -12.10 18.33 1.34
CA GLY A 62 -13.55 18.13 1.41
C GLY A 62 -14.29 18.93 2.49
N GLY A 63 -13.63 19.88 3.16
CA GLY A 63 -14.27 20.77 4.14
C GLY A 63 -14.48 20.19 5.54
N LEU A 64 -13.91 19.03 5.85
CA LEU A 64 -13.89 18.43 7.19
C LEU A 64 -12.75 18.98 8.06
N LYS A 65 -12.60 18.50 9.30
CA LYS A 65 -11.59 18.99 10.26
C LYS A 65 -10.17 18.93 9.68
N GLU A 66 -9.88 17.83 9.01
CA GLU A 66 -8.61 17.51 8.34
C GLU A 66 -8.33 18.43 7.15
N SER A 67 -9.35 19.14 6.64
CA SER A 67 -9.18 20.15 5.58
C SER A 67 -8.66 21.49 6.10
N ILE A 68 -8.71 21.71 7.42
CA ILE A 68 -8.30 22.97 8.08
C ILE A 68 -7.07 22.75 8.96
N GLU A 69 -6.87 21.55 9.49
CA GLU A 69 -5.72 21.21 10.33
C GLU A 69 -4.46 20.85 9.51
N ASP A 70 -3.32 21.34 9.97
CA ASP A 70 -2.00 20.98 9.43
C ASP A 70 -1.52 19.61 9.94
N GLU A 71 -2.19 19.03 10.94
CA GLU A 71 -1.89 17.71 11.50
C GLU A 71 -3.09 16.75 11.37
N VAL A 72 -2.86 15.56 10.81
CA VAL A 72 -3.87 14.51 10.66
C VAL A 72 -3.45 13.28 11.46
N VAL A 73 -4.22 12.92 12.47
CA VAL A 73 -3.94 11.77 13.35
C VAL A 73 -4.58 10.52 12.79
N LEU A 74 -3.77 9.51 12.47
CA LEU A 74 -4.22 8.20 11.97
C LEU A 74 -4.16 7.17 13.11
N SER A 75 -5.31 6.95 13.74
CA SER A 75 -5.44 6.04 14.88
C SER A 75 -5.60 4.59 14.42
N GLY A 76 -4.91 3.65 15.07
CA GLY A 76 -4.99 2.22 14.73
C GLY A 76 -4.27 1.82 13.44
N THR A 77 -3.54 2.76 12.82
CA THR A 77 -2.73 2.53 11.62
C THR A 77 -1.31 2.12 11.99
N ASP A 78 -0.80 1.06 11.36
CA ASP A 78 0.61 0.66 11.50
C ASP A 78 1.54 1.69 10.80
N PRO A 79 2.55 2.26 11.49
CA PRO A 79 3.44 3.26 10.91
C PRO A 79 4.24 2.76 9.70
N ALA A 80 4.66 1.50 9.69
CA ALA A 80 5.45 0.93 8.59
C ALA A 80 4.57 0.76 7.34
N ALA A 81 3.35 0.22 7.50
CA ALA A 81 2.39 0.08 6.42
C ALA A 81 2.00 1.44 5.81
N PHE A 82 1.69 2.44 6.65
CA PHE A 82 1.38 3.79 6.16
C PHE A 82 2.57 4.43 5.45
N THR A 83 3.78 4.31 6.01
CA THR A 83 5.00 4.83 5.40
C THR A 83 5.28 4.18 4.04
N ALA A 84 5.06 2.87 3.91
CA ALA A 84 5.20 2.15 2.65
C ALA A 84 4.19 2.62 1.60
N LEU A 85 2.94 2.83 2.00
CA LEU A 85 1.86 3.33 1.14
C LEU A 85 2.10 4.79 0.71
N LEU A 86 2.52 5.64 1.64
CA LEU A 86 2.89 7.02 1.35
C LEU A 86 4.04 7.06 0.35
N ARG A 87 5.09 6.26 0.53
CA ARG A 87 6.18 6.15 -0.44
C ARG A 87 5.69 5.70 -1.80
N TYR A 88 4.74 4.76 -1.86
CA TYR A 88 4.13 4.35 -3.12
C TYR A 88 3.41 5.51 -3.81
N LEU A 89 2.68 6.35 -3.07
CA LEU A 89 2.03 7.53 -3.67
C LEU A 89 3.04 8.45 -4.34
N TYR A 90 4.20 8.70 -3.71
CA TYR A 90 5.29 9.57 -4.21
C TYR A 90 6.11 8.98 -5.35
N THR A 91 6.28 7.66 -5.38
CA THR A 91 7.26 7.02 -6.27
C THR A 91 6.63 6.08 -7.31
N GLY A 92 5.37 5.71 -7.12
CA GLY A 92 4.70 4.64 -7.85
C GLY A 92 5.28 3.25 -7.57
N ARG A 93 6.10 3.10 -6.52
CA ARG A 93 6.85 1.86 -6.25
C ARG A 93 6.63 1.36 -4.82
N LEU A 94 6.31 0.08 -4.71
CA LEU A 94 6.32 -0.67 -3.46
C LEU A 94 7.46 -1.70 -3.52
N SER A 95 8.39 -1.65 -2.55
CA SER A 95 9.39 -2.70 -2.41
C SER A 95 8.82 -3.83 -1.57
N ILE A 96 8.51 -4.96 -2.21
CA ILE A 96 7.99 -6.16 -1.55
C ILE A 96 9.14 -7.06 -1.04
N ARG A 97 10.38 -6.78 -1.47
CA ARG A 97 11.55 -7.56 -1.04
C ARG A 97 11.81 -7.36 0.45
N ARG A 98 11.92 -8.46 1.19
CA ARG A 98 12.17 -8.50 2.64
C ARG A 98 11.08 -7.83 3.50
N VAL A 99 9.87 -7.71 2.95
CA VAL A 99 8.69 -7.32 3.71
C VAL A 99 7.99 -8.58 4.18
N GLU A 100 7.67 -8.65 5.47
CA GLU A 100 6.95 -9.79 6.04
C GLU A 100 5.51 -9.84 5.49
N HIS A 101 4.95 -11.04 5.39
CA HIS A 101 3.59 -11.21 4.84
C HIS A 101 2.54 -10.41 5.62
N LYS A 102 2.73 -10.30 6.94
CA LYS A 102 1.85 -9.48 7.79
C LYS A 102 1.87 -8.00 7.41
N GLU A 103 3.04 -7.42 7.18
CA GLU A 103 3.15 -6.00 6.79
C GLU A 103 2.52 -5.77 5.41
N LEU A 104 2.67 -6.70 4.46
CA LEU A 104 1.98 -6.62 3.16
C LEU A 104 0.45 -6.67 3.31
N VAL A 105 -0.05 -7.44 4.27
CA VAL A 105 -1.49 -7.49 4.59
C VAL A 105 -1.95 -6.17 5.20
N ASP A 106 -1.17 -5.60 6.12
CA ASP A 106 -1.47 -4.30 6.72
C ASP A 106 -1.47 -3.19 5.64
N ILE A 107 -0.56 -3.25 4.65
CA ILE A 107 -0.57 -2.37 3.47
C ILE A 107 -1.81 -2.59 2.60
N LEU A 108 -2.21 -3.85 2.36
CA LEU A 108 -3.42 -4.16 1.60
C LEU A 108 -4.68 -3.59 2.27
N CYS A 109 -4.78 -3.70 3.59
CA CYS A 109 -5.88 -3.12 4.37
C CYS A 109 -5.96 -1.60 4.18
N LEU A 110 -4.83 -0.89 4.30
CA LEU A 110 -4.79 0.56 4.08
C LEU A 110 -5.06 0.94 2.63
N ALA A 111 -4.58 0.15 1.67
CA ALA A 111 -4.87 0.37 0.25
C ALA A 111 -6.37 0.26 -0.03
N HIS A 112 -7.04 -0.71 0.58
CA HIS A 112 -8.50 -0.85 0.49
C HIS A 112 -9.22 0.32 1.17
N GLU A 113 -8.83 0.67 2.40
CA GLU A 113 -9.41 1.77 3.18
C GLU A 113 -9.32 3.12 2.44
N TYR A 114 -8.16 3.41 1.87
CA TYR A 114 -7.90 4.66 1.13
C TYR A 114 -8.23 4.56 -0.36
N GLN A 115 -8.89 3.48 -0.78
CA GLN A 115 -9.40 3.27 -2.16
C GLN A 115 -8.30 3.39 -3.23
N LEU A 116 -7.13 2.83 -2.96
CA LEU A 116 -5.97 2.81 -3.85
C LEU A 116 -5.96 1.55 -4.72
N GLN A 117 -6.84 1.51 -5.72
CA GLN A 117 -7.10 0.30 -6.51
C GLN A 117 -5.85 -0.31 -7.16
N CYS A 118 -4.96 0.51 -7.75
CA CYS A 118 -3.80 -0.03 -8.48
C CYS A 118 -2.88 -0.88 -7.60
N ILE A 119 -2.53 -0.40 -6.39
CA ILE A 119 -1.68 -1.16 -5.47
C ILE A 119 -2.43 -2.33 -4.84
N GLN A 120 -3.75 -2.19 -4.63
CA GLN A 120 -4.60 -3.28 -4.16
C GLN A 120 -4.58 -4.45 -5.15
N ASP A 121 -4.78 -4.18 -6.44
CA ASP A 121 -4.74 -5.20 -7.51
C ASP A 121 -3.38 -5.89 -7.58
N ASP A 122 -2.29 -5.11 -7.53
CA ASP A 122 -0.92 -5.63 -7.55
C ASP A 122 -0.63 -6.54 -6.34
N LEU A 123 -1.07 -6.14 -5.14
CA LEU A 123 -0.89 -6.93 -3.91
C LEU A 123 -1.76 -8.20 -3.91
N VAL A 124 -3.00 -8.12 -4.38
CA VAL A 124 -3.87 -9.29 -4.55
C VAL A 124 -3.21 -10.27 -5.53
N ALA A 125 -2.76 -9.79 -6.69
CA ALA A 125 -2.06 -10.64 -7.65
C ALA A 125 -0.80 -11.27 -7.05
N TYR A 126 -0.04 -10.53 -6.25
CA TYR A 126 1.12 -11.04 -5.52
C TYR A 126 0.72 -12.15 -4.54
N PHE A 127 -0.28 -11.95 -3.69
CA PHE A 127 -0.75 -12.95 -2.73
C PHE A 127 -1.27 -14.21 -3.40
N LYS A 128 -1.98 -14.11 -4.52
CA LYS A 128 -2.41 -15.27 -5.30
C LYS A 128 -1.22 -16.10 -5.81
N ARG A 129 -0.09 -15.45 -6.12
CA ARG A 129 1.12 -16.13 -6.65
C ARG A 129 2.01 -16.70 -5.53
N THR A 130 2.00 -16.10 -4.35
CA THR A 130 2.87 -16.49 -3.23
C THR A 130 2.16 -17.26 -2.13
N LEU A 131 0.86 -17.55 -2.28
CA LEU A 131 0.08 -18.33 -1.32
C LEU A 131 0.71 -19.71 -1.06
N ASN A 132 0.88 -20.02 0.21
CA ASN A 132 1.42 -21.28 0.72
C ASN A 132 0.86 -21.55 2.14
N SER A 133 1.15 -22.72 2.72
CA SER A 133 0.57 -23.13 4.01
C SER A 133 0.94 -22.23 5.20
N ARG A 134 2.03 -21.44 5.13
CA ARG A 134 2.45 -20.52 6.20
C ARG A 134 1.64 -19.23 6.20
N ASN A 135 1.33 -18.68 5.02
CA ASN A 135 0.60 -17.42 4.89
C ASN A 135 -0.89 -17.60 4.57
N PHE A 136 -1.34 -18.85 4.40
CA PHE A 136 -2.70 -19.20 4.02
C PHE A 136 -3.77 -18.54 4.90
N PHE A 137 -3.73 -18.79 6.20
CA PHE A 137 -4.78 -18.33 7.12
C PHE A 137 -4.88 -16.82 7.18
N LEU A 138 -3.74 -16.14 7.27
CA LEU A 138 -3.71 -14.68 7.30
C LEU A 138 -4.24 -14.10 5.98
N THR A 139 -3.87 -14.70 4.84
CA THR A 139 -4.38 -14.28 3.53
C THR A 139 -5.88 -14.51 3.39
N LEU A 140 -6.39 -15.69 3.79
CA LEU A 140 -7.82 -16.02 3.73
C LEU A 140 -8.64 -15.09 4.62
N ASN A 141 -8.23 -14.92 5.89
CA ASN A 141 -8.93 -14.05 6.83
C ASN A 141 -8.98 -12.61 6.33
N THR A 142 -7.87 -12.11 5.77
CA THR A 142 -7.81 -10.77 5.18
C THR A 142 -8.72 -10.66 3.97
N ALA A 143 -8.68 -11.64 3.06
CA ALA A 143 -9.53 -11.65 1.87
C ALA A 143 -11.02 -11.66 2.23
N MET A 144 -11.43 -12.42 3.25
CA MET A 144 -12.79 -12.43 3.77
C MET A 144 -13.17 -11.10 4.43
N MET A 145 -12.28 -10.54 5.26
CA MET A 145 -12.50 -9.25 5.94
C MET A 145 -12.71 -8.11 4.94
N LEU A 146 -11.89 -8.06 3.90
CA LEU A 146 -11.95 -7.03 2.85
C LEU A 146 -12.92 -7.39 1.71
N SER A 147 -13.60 -8.53 1.79
CA SER A 147 -14.52 -9.04 0.76
C SER A 147 -13.90 -9.08 -0.65
N ILE A 148 -12.66 -9.59 -0.76
CA ILE A 148 -11.93 -9.74 -2.04
C ILE A 148 -12.20 -11.15 -2.59
N ASP A 149 -13.34 -11.32 -3.26
CA ASP A 149 -13.85 -12.62 -3.73
C ASP A 149 -12.84 -13.42 -4.55
N ASP A 150 -12.11 -12.76 -5.45
CA ASP A 150 -11.12 -13.39 -6.31
C ASP A 150 -9.93 -13.99 -5.52
N LEU A 151 -9.57 -13.38 -4.39
CA LEU A 151 -8.54 -13.90 -3.48
C LEU A 151 -9.11 -15.00 -2.58
N ILE A 152 -10.36 -14.88 -2.13
CA ILE A 152 -11.08 -15.92 -1.38
C ILE A 152 -11.13 -17.20 -2.20
N GLU A 153 -11.61 -17.12 -3.44
CA GLU A 153 -11.72 -18.27 -4.35
C GLU A 153 -10.37 -18.97 -4.55
N ARG A 154 -9.30 -18.17 -4.74
CA ARG A 154 -7.94 -18.69 -4.87
C ARG A 154 -7.43 -19.35 -3.60
N CYS A 155 -7.82 -18.88 -2.41
CA CYS A 155 -7.50 -19.54 -1.15
C CYS A 155 -8.26 -20.86 -1.01
N LEU A 156 -9.57 -20.88 -1.28
CA LEU A 156 -10.37 -22.10 -1.20
C LEU A 156 -9.84 -23.20 -2.14
N LYS A 157 -9.54 -22.85 -3.40
CA LYS A 157 -8.88 -23.77 -4.34
C LYS A 157 -7.58 -24.33 -3.78
N PHE A 158 -6.75 -23.50 -3.14
CA PHE A 158 -5.51 -23.98 -2.54
C PHE A 158 -5.75 -24.94 -1.38
N ALA A 159 -6.75 -24.68 -0.53
CA ALA A 159 -7.12 -25.56 0.55
C ALA A 159 -7.59 -26.93 0.04
N ASP A 160 -8.36 -26.97 -1.05
CA ASP A 160 -8.81 -28.24 -1.65
C ASP A 160 -7.64 -29.10 -2.12
N TYR A 161 -6.61 -28.50 -2.74
CA TYR A 161 -5.42 -29.23 -3.21
C TYR A 161 -4.40 -29.55 -2.11
N ASN A 162 -4.38 -28.80 -1.00
CA ASN A 162 -3.32 -28.88 0.03
C ASN A 162 -3.90 -29.07 1.45
N CYS A 163 -5.09 -29.68 1.55
CA CYS A 163 -5.88 -29.75 2.79
C CYS A 163 -5.07 -30.25 4.00
N HIS A 164 -4.27 -31.31 3.81
CA HIS A 164 -3.44 -31.87 4.88
C HIS A 164 -2.37 -30.90 5.40
N ASP A 165 -1.70 -30.15 4.51
CA ASP A 165 -0.62 -29.24 4.90
C ASP A 165 -1.16 -27.97 5.56
N VAL A 166 -2.32 -27.49 5.11
CA VAL A 166 -3.01 -26.33 5.70
C VAL A 166 -3.51 -26.65 7.11
N LEU A 167 -4.13 -27.82 7.31
CA LEU A 167 -4.62 -28.21 8.64
C LEU A 167 -3.46 -28.38 9.64
N ASN A 168 -2.35 -28.96 9.20
CA ASN A 168 -1.19 -29.19 10.08
C ASN A 168 -0.42 -27.90 10.40
N SER A 169 -0.42 -26.89 9.52
CA SER A 169 0.23 -25.61 9.81
C SER A 169 -0.49 -24.82 10.91
N GLN A 170 -1.80 -25.01 11.08
CA GLN A 170 -2.59 -24.38 12.15
C GLN A 170 -2.22 -24.91 13.55
N VAL A 171 -1.95 -26.22 13.65
CA VAL A 171 -1.67 -26.90 14.93
C VAL A 171 -0.26 -26.56 15.46
N GLY A 172 0.69 -26.26 14.56
CA GLY A 172 2.03 -25.83 14.93
C GLY A 172 2.07 -24.47 15.66
N HIS A 173 1.19 -23.54 15.28
CA HIS A 173 1.12 -22.20 15.89
C HIS A 173 0.42 -22.16 17.26
N LEU A 174 -0.31 -23.21 17.65
CA LEU A 174 -0.97 -23.32 18.97
C LEU A 174 -0.11 -24.04 20.02
N LYS A 175 1.06 -24.57 19.64
CA LYS A 175 1.97 -25.33 20.51
C LYS A 175 3.30 -24.62 20.82
N SER A 176 3.47 -23.37 20.39
CA SER A 176 4.61 -22.50 20.70
C SER A 176 4.16 -21.27 21.46
#